data_AF-A0A5D0UQ85-F1
#
_entry.id   AF-A0A5D0UQ85-F1
#
_cell.length_a   1.000
_cell.length_b   1.000
_cell.length_c   1.000
_cell.angle_alpha   90.00
_cell.angle_beta   90.00
_cell.angle_gamma   90.00
#
_symmetry.space_group_name_H-M   'P 1'
#
loop_
_entity.id
_entity.type
_entity.pdbx_description
1 polymer ?
#
loop_
_entity_poly.entity_id
_entity_poly.type
_entity_poly.pdbx_seq_one_letter_code
_entity_poly.pdbx_strand_id
1 'polypeptide(L)'
;MIRKLAEGYPMVRLKLRSAGVAVAVAGLVVASAPDAAAAATSKIHADRMTVIASGLDNPRGLAVTPGGVVLVAEAGRGGQGPCLTGAGNQQFCLGVTGAITAVRGGQQKRVVTGLPSLGTPTQSEVLGPHDIALTKAGPLVSIGLGTDPQRRAQLGVAGALVGQTVRVGSAGASSFADLAAWEGMNNPDGDQPGAGPDSNPYGLVPYRDGAVVTDAGGNTLLRLDRRGRISPLAVFPTTPTPNPAGGPAIPMQFVPTTVTTGPGGAFYVGQLTG
;
A
#
# COMPACT_ATOMS: atom_id res chain seq x y z
N MET A 1 45.01 -22.97 -3.61
CA MET A 1 45.77 -22.03 -4.48
C MET A 1 44.75 -21.07 -5.08
N ILE A 2 44.46 -19.96 -4.40
CA ILE A 2 43.38 -19.02 -4.75
C ILE A 2 44.03 -17.81 -5.42
N ARG A 3 43.77 -17.59 -6.71
CA ARG A 3 44.11 -16.34 -7.40
C ARG A 3 42.92 -15.38 -7.29
N LYS A 4 43.07 -14.37 -6.43
CA LYS A 4 42.35 -13.09 -6.48
C LYS A 4 42.79 -12.34 -7.73
N LEU A 5 41.85 -11.82 -8.51
CA LEU A 5 42.09 -10.67 -9.39
C LEU A 5 41.10 -9.58 -9.00
N ALA A 6 41.68 -8.50 -8.48
CA ALA A 6 41.04 -7.23 -8.23
C ALA A 6 41.68 -6.23 -9.20
N GLU A 7 40.87 -5.57 -10.02
CA GLU A 7 41.22 -4.36 -10.77
C GLU A 7 40.11 -3.35 -10.40
N GLY A 8 40.33 -2.15 -9.88
CA GLY A 8 41.53 -1.32 -9.89
C GLY A 8 41.35 -0.10 -10.79
N TYR A 9 40.30 0.71 -10.60
CA TYR A 9 40.18 2.01 -11.29
C TYR A 9 40.84 3.12 -10.47
N PRO A 10 41.70 3.98 -11.05
CA PRO A 10 42.50 4.95 -10.32
C PRO A 10 41.67 6.16 -9.86
N MET A 11 41.73 6.45 -8.55
CA MET A 11 41.28 7.71 -7.99
C MET A 11 42.31 8.82 -8.27
N VAL A 12 41.92 9.82 -9.06
CA VAL A 12 42.67 11.07 -9.20
C VAL A 12 42.44 11.91 -7.96
N ARG A 13 43.49 12.04 -7.12
CA ARG A 13 43.52 12.97 -5.98
C ARG A 13 43.83 14.38 -6.48
N LEU A 14 42.86 15.28 -6.45
CA LEU A 14 43.11 16.70 -6.66
C LEU A 14 43.48 17.35 -5.32
N LYS A 15 44.75 17.76 -5.17
CA LYS A 15 45.21 18.62 -4.08
C LYS A 15 44.80 20.05 -4.41
N LEU A 16 43.93 20.68 -3.61
CA LEU A 16 43.81 22.14 -3.60
C LEU A 16 44.57 22.72 -2.41
N ARG A 17 45.46 23.65 -2.73
CA ARG A 17 46.24 24.48 -1.82
C ARG A 17 45.32 25.54 -1.21
N SER A 18 45.42 25.70 0.11
CA SER A 18 44.78 26.79 0.85
C SER A 18 45.39 28.13 0.45
N ALA A 19 44.58 29.03 -0.10
CA ALA A 19 44.90 30.45 -0.19
C ALA A 19 43.69 31.21 0.34
N GLY A 20 43.85 31.82 1.52
CA GLY A 20 42.84 32.69 2.10
C GLY A 20 42.72 33.97 1.29
N VAL A 21 41.49 34.33 0.92
CA VAL A 21 41.13 35.68 0.51
C VAL A 21 39.81 36.00 1.20
N ALA A 22 39.84 36.95 2.13
CA ALA A 22 38.66 37.58 2.67
C ALA A 22 38.09 38.51 1.58
N VAL A 23 36.88 38.19 1.10
CA VAL A 23 36.07 39.11 0.28
C VAL A 23 34.76 39.32 1.01
N ALA A 24 34.55 40.55 1.47
CA ALA A 24 33.26 41.01 1.96
C ALA A 24 32.26 40.98 0.79
N VAL A 25 31.22 40.14 0.90
CA VAL A 25 30.11 40.13 -0.04
C VAL A 25 28.93 40.83 0.63
N ALA A 26 28.64 42.04 0.14
CA ALA A 26 27.43 42.78 0.45
C ALA A 26 26.20 41.93 0.08
N GLY A 27 25.23 41.85 0.99
CA GLY A 27 24.00 41.10 0.79
C GLY A 27 23.18 41.64 -0.38
N LEU A 28 23.04 40.82 -1.42
CA LEU A 28 21.97 40.94 -2.39
C LEU A 28 20.99 39.79 -2.13
N VAL A 29 19.88 40.10 -1.46
CA VAL A 29 18.73 39.19 -1.37
C VAL A 29 18.11 39.13 -2.75
N VAL A 30 18.50 38.15 -3.57
CA VAL A 30 17.70 37.77 -4.73
C VAL A 30 16.53 36.98 -4.17
N ALA A 31 15.36 37.62 -4.11
CA ALA A 31 14.11 36.90 -3.94
C ALA A 31 13.97 35.96 -5.14
N SER A 32 14.29 34.68 -4.96
CA SER A 32 13.96 33.64 -5.92
C SER A 32 12.45 33.58 -6.00
N ALA A 33 11.88 34.22 -7.03
CA ALA A 33 10.48 34.01 -7.39
C ALA A 33 10.28 32.49 -7.55
N PRO A 34 9.24 31.89 -6.95
CA PRO A 34 8.95 30.50 -7.23
C PRO A 34 8.73 30.35 -8.74
N ASP A 35 9.41 29.37 -9.35
CA ASP A 35 9.31 29.05 -10.77
C ASP A 35 7.84 28.90 -11.18
N ALA A 36 7.27 29.96 -11.76
CA ALA A 36 5.91 29.98 -12.29
C ALA A 36 5.67 28.87 -13.33
N ALA A 37 6.75 28.32 -13.90
CA ALA A 37 6.74 27.19 -14.83
C ALA A 37 6.26 25.87 -14.19
N ALA A 38 6.57 25.60 -12.91
CA ALA A 38 6.11 24.39 -12.21
C ALA A 38 4.65 24.50 -11.74
N ALA A 39 4.20 25.71 -11.40
CA ALA A 39 2.81 25.98 -11.07
C ALA A 39 1.90 25.99 -12.32
N ALA A 40 2.43 26.38 -13.48
CA ALA A 40 1.68 26.41 -14.75
C ALA A 40 1.47 25.01 -15.35
N THR A 41 2.42 24.09 -15.25
CA THR A 41 2.25 22.69 -15.73
C THR A 41 1.23 21.91 -14.92
N SER A 42 1.13 22.14 -13.61
CA SER A 42 0.12 21.49 -12.75
C SER A 42 -1.33 21.92 -13.11
N LYS A 43 -1.53 23.20 -13.46
CA LYS A 43 -2.84 23.69 -13.93
C LYS A 43 -3.27 23.10 -15.28
N ILE A 44 -2.34 22.89 -16.21
CA ILE A 44 -2.65 22.32 -17.55
C ILE A 44 -3.14 20.87 -17.46
N HIS A 45 -2.71 20.10 -16.46
CA HIS A 45 -3.17 18.73 -16.27
C HIS A 45 -4.55 18.64 -15.62
N ALA A 46 -4.87 19.53 -14.67
CA ALA A 46 -6.18 19.54 -14.01
C ALA A 46 -7.33 19.83 -14.99
N ASP A 47 -7.14 20.76 -15.93
CA ASP A 47 -8.14 21.10 -16.97
C ASP A 47 -8.38 19.97 -17.98
N ARG A 48 -7.57 18.91 -17.95
CA ARG A 48 -7.71 17.71 -18.81
C ARG A 48 -8.25 16.49 -18.07
N MET A 49 -8.42 16.55 -16.75
CA MET A 49 -8.95 15.43 -15.97
C MET A 49 -10.46 15.54 -15.86
N THR A 50 -11.17 14.49 -16.26
CA THR A 50 -12.62 14.40 -16.08
C THR A 50 -12.92 13.62 -14.82
N VAL A 51 -13.71 14.21 -13.92
CA VAL A 51 -14.28 13.48 -12.77
C VAL A 51 -15.29 12.48 -13.31
N ILE A 52 -14.98 11.18 -13.20
CA ILE A 52 -15.88 10.10 -13.62
C ILE A 52 -16.79 9.62 -12.48
N ALA A 53 -16.42 9.90 -11.23
CA ALA A 53 -17.17 9.58 -10.02
C ALA A 53 -16.77 10.51 -8.87
N SER A 54 -17.71 10.80 -7.96
CA SER A 54 -17.49 11.64 -6.77
C SER A 54 -18.32 11.14 -5.59
N GLY A 55 -18.05 11.65 -4.38
CA GLY A 55 -18.78 11.25 -3.17
C GLY A 55 -18.57 9.77 -2.77
N LEU A 56 -17.43 9.20 -3.13
CA LEU A 56 -17.03 7.84 -2.74
C LEU A 56 -16.51 7.81 -1.30
N ASP A 57 -16.79 6.72 -0.57
CA ASP A 57 -16.38 6.51 0.81
C ASP A 57 -14.95 5.95 0.85
N ASN A 58 -13.96 6.85 1.02
CA ASN A 58 -12.54 6.50 1.08
C ASN A 58 -12.10 5.62 -0.11
N PRO A 59 -12.18 6.10 -1.37
CA PRO A 59 -11.76 5.33 -2.52
C PRO A 59 -10.26 4.97 -2.42
N ARG A 60 -9.92 3.75 -2.84
CA ARG A 60 -8.56 3.20 -2.85
C ARG A 60 -8.19 2.74 -4.27
N GLY A 61 -7.93 1.46 -4.46
CA GLY A 61 -7.63 0.83 -5.73
C GLY A 61 -8.83 0.73 -6.66
N LEU A 62 -8.55 0.52 -7.94
CA LEU A 62 -9.56 0.38 -8.99
C LEU A 62 -9.13 -0.66 -10.03
N ALA A 63 -10.11 -1.25 -10.70
CA ALA A 63 -9.89 -2.13 -11.83
C ALA A 63 -10.82 -1.76 -12.99
N VAL A 64 -10.30 -1.82 -14.21
CA VAL A 64 -11.09 -1.56 -15.42
C VAL A 64 -11.44 -2.90 -16.07
N THR A 65 -12.74 -3.15 -16.22
CA THR A 65 -13.23 -4.34 -16.92
C THR A 65 -13.00 -4.21 -18.44
N PRO A 66 -12.94 -5.31 -19.21
CA PRO A 66 -12.84 -5.26 -20.67
C PRO A 66 -13.98 -4.47 -21.35
N GLY A 67 -15.15 -4.37 -20.69
CA GLY A 67 -16.30 -3.60 -21.18
C GLY A 67 -16.26 -2.11 -20.83
N GLY A 68 -15.15 -1.61 -20.26
CA GLY A 68 -14.97 -0.20 -19.93
C GLY A 68 -15.67 0.27 -18.64
N VAL A 69 -16.18 -0.66 -17.81
CA VAL A 69 -16.65 -0.33 -16.45
C VAL A 69 -15.43 -0.20 -15.54
N VAL A 70 -15.33 0.91 -14.81
CA VAL A 70 -14.34 1.11 -13.74
C VAL A 70 -14.94 0.65 -12.43
N LEU A 71 -14.33 -0.33 -11.77
CA LEU A 71 -14.67 -0.75 -10.41
C LEU A 71 -13.74 -0.05 -9.44
N VAL A 72 -14.27 0.57 -8.40
CA VAL A 72 -13.51 1.29 -7.37
C VAL A 72 -13.75 0.62 -6.02
N ALA A 73 -12.68 0.27 -5.32
CA ALA A 73 -12.75 -0.18 -3.94
C ALA A 73 -12.98 1.03 -3.02
N GLU A 74 -14.04 0.98 -2.22
CA GLU A 74 -14.34 1.96 -1.19
C GLU A 74 -14.02 1.33 0.16
N ALA A 75 -12.99 1.84 0.85
CA ALA A 75 -12.61 1.36 2.17
C ALA A 75 -13.74 1.55 3.19
N GLY A 76 -14.67 2.48 2.91
CA GLY A 76 -15.85 2.73 3.73
C GLY A 76 -15.61 3.89 4.70
N ARG A 77 -16.23 3.80 5.88
CA ARG A 77 -16.28 4.87 6.89
C ARG A 77 -16.06 4.37 8.32
N GLY A 78 -15.69 3.10 8.50
CA GLY A 78 -15.76 2.43 9.79
C GLY A 78 -17.20 2.22 10.26
N GLY A 79 -17.38 2.05 11.58
CA GLY A 79 -18.70 1.94 12.20
C GLY A 79 -18.65 2.02 13.73
N GLN A 80 -19.74 1.58 14.36
CA GLN A 80 -19.94 1.58 15.82
C GLN A 80 -19.85 0.17 16.42
N GLY A 81 -19.31 -0.79 15.65
CA GLY A 81 -19.10 -2.16 16.11
C GLY A 81 -17.87 -2.28 17.02
N PRO A 82 -17.42 -3.53 17.28
CA PRO A 82 -16.20 -3.78 18.04
C PRO A 82 -15.00 -3.03 17.45
N CYS A 83 -14.08 -2.61 18.31
CA CYS A 83 -12.93 -1.83 17.90
C CYS A 83 -11.62 -2.53 18.24
N LEU A 84 -10.59 -2.25 17.45
CA LEU A 84 -9.21 -2.64 17.69
C LEU A 84 -8.37 -1.41 17.96
N THR A 85 -7.28 -1.58 18.70
CA THR A 85 -6.18 -0.61 18.71
C THR A 85 -5.24 -0.93 17.57
N GLY A 86 -5.07 0.01 16.63
CA GLY A 86 -4.16 -0.09 15.50
C GLY A 86 -2.89 0.76 15.70
N ALA A 87 -2.28 1.16 14.59
CA ALA A 87 -1.10 2.03 14.56
C ALA A 87 -1.31 3.33 15.35
N GLY A 88 -0.24 3.86 15.94
CA GLY A 88 -0.27 5.10 16.73
C GLY A 88 -1.18 5.05 17.96
N ASN A 89 -1.54 3.85 18.44
CA ASN A 89 -2.53 3.63 19.51
C ASN A 89 -3.92 4.19 19.20
N GLN A 90 -4.26 4.35 17.91
CA GLN A 90 -5.57 4.80 17.50
C GLN A 90 -6.59 3.67 17.54
N GLN A 91 -7.84 4.01 17.88
CA GLN A 91 -8.94 3.07 17.88
C GLN A 91 -9.57 3.00 16.48
N PHE A 92 -9.76 1.80 15.97
CA PHE A 92 -10.44 1.51 14.71
C PHE A 92 -11.68 0.69 14.98
N CYS A 93 -12.86 1.23 14.68
CA CYS A 93 -14.13 0.58 14.97
C CYS A 93 -14.76 0.00 13.71
N LEU A 94 -15.21 -1.24 13.83
CA LEU A 94 -15.78 -1.99 12.72
C LEU A 94 -17.15 -1.48 12.32
N GLY A 95 -17.35 -1.35 11.02
CA GLY A 95 -18.64 -1.20 10.37
C GLY A 95 -18.73 -2.05 9.12
N VAL A 96 -19.90 -2.02 8.51
CA VAL A 96 -20.23 -2.70 7.24
C VAL A 96 -20.42 -1.68 6.12
N THR A 97 -19.53 -0.70 6.06
CA THR A 97 -19.60 0.46 5.16
C THR A 97 -18.67 0.33 3.95
N GLY A 98 -17.85 -0.71 3.89
CA GLY A 98 -17.00 -0.99 2.73
C GLY A 98 -17.84 -1.41 1.52
N ALA A 99 -17.40 -1.02 0.33
CA ALA A 99 -18.14 -1.23 -0.90
C ALA A 99 -17.25 -1.38 -2.14
N ILE A 100 -17.86 -1.80 -3.25
CA ILE A 100 -17.30 -1.67 -4.59
C ILE A 100 -18.28 -0.86 -5.42
N THR A 101 -17.81 0.26 -5.96
CA THR A 101 -18.59 1.09 -6.88
C THR A 101 -18.21 0.80 -8.32
N ALA A 102 -19.20 0.54 -9.18
CA ALA A 102 -19.03 0.49 -10.62
C ALA A 102 -19.36 1.86 -11.22
N VAL A 103 -18.49 2.32 -12.13
CA VAL A 103 -18.60 3.60 -12.82
C VAL A 103 -18.59 3.35 -14.33
N ARG A 104 -19.59 3.88 -15.04
CA ARG A 104 -19.68 3.82 -16.51
C ARG A 104 -20.57 4.93 -17.03
N GLY A 105 -20.13 5.61 -18.10
CA GLY A 105 -20.98 6.56 -18.83
C GLY A 105 -21.53 7.70 -17.97
N GLY A 106 -20.73 8.22 -17.04
CA GLY A 106 -21.13 9.29 -16.11
C GLY A 106 -22.05 8.84 -14.96
N GLN A 107 -22.33 7.54 -14.85
CA GLN A 107 -23.10 6.97 -13.74
C GLN A 107 -22.19 6.16 -12.82
N GLN A 108 -22.45 6.23 -11.52
CA GLN A 108 -21.82 5.40 -10.50
C GLN A 108 -22.88 4.67 -9.67
N LYS A 109 -22.59 3.41 -9.30
CA LYS A 109 -23.45 2.60 -8.42
C LYS A 109 -22.61 1.65 -7.59
N ARG A 110 -22.87 1.58 -6.29
CA ARG A 110 -22.36 0.50 -5.43
C ARG A 110 -22.95 -0.83 -5.88
N VAL A 111 -22.11 -1.69 -6.44
CA VAL A 111 -22.49 -3.02 -6.93
C VAL A 111 -22.28 -4.08 -5.85
N VAL A 112 -21.39 -3.81 -4.88
CA VAL A 112 -21.21 -4.59 -3.67
C VAL A 112 -21.20 -3.63 -2.48
N THR A 113 -21.88 -4.01 -1.41
CA THR A 113 -22.00 -3.25 -0.17
C THR A 113 -21.88 -4.18 1.03
N GLY A 114 -21.69 -3.63 2.23
CA GLY A 114 -21.65 -4.43 3.45
C GLY A 114 -20.31 -5.12 3.69
N LEU A 115 -19.23 -4.68 3.02
CA LEU A 115 -17.89 -5.19 3.27
C LEU A 115 -17.35 -4.61 4.58
N PRO A 116 -16.45 -5.35 5.28
CA PRO A 116 -15.82 -4.84 6.50
C PRO A 116 -15.10 -3.51 6.25
N SER A 117 -15.26 -2.60 7.19
CA SER A 117 -14.58 -1.31 7.22
C SER A 117 -14.20 -0.99 8.66
N LEU A 118 -12.93 -0.77 8.91
CA LEU A 118 -12.36 -0.35 10.19
C LEU A 118 -11.97 1.12 10.06
N GLY A 119 -12.63 2.01 10.81
CA GLY A 119 -12.37 3.44 10.74
C GLY A 119 -12.05 4.04 12.10
N THR A 120 -11.18 5.04 12.12
CA THR A 120 -11.01 5.88 13.30
C THR A 120 -12.29 6.69 13.56
N PRO A 121 -12.57 7.14 14.81
CA PRO A 121 -13.76 7.95 15.10
C PRO A 121 -13.86 9.22 14.24
N THR A 122 -12.73 9.80 13.87
CA THR A 122 -12.64 10.99 13.00
C THR A 122 -12.63 10.64 11.51
N GLN A 123 -12.58 9.35 11.15
CA GLN A 123 -12.39 8.84 9.79
C GLN A 123 -11.15 9.41 9.09
N SER A 124 -10.15 9.82 9.87
CA SER A 124 -8.83 10.23 9.37
C SER A 124 -8.10 9.06 8.70
N GLU A 125 -8.41 7.85 9.14
CA GLU A 125 -7.91 6.62 8.54
C GLU A 125 -9.03 5.58 8.53
N VAL A 126 -9.13 4.86 7.41
CA VAL A 126 -10.10 3.80 7.20
C VAL A 126 -9.43 2.66 6.45
N LEU A 127 -9.56 1.45 6.99
CA LEU A 127 -9.13 0.20 6.39
C LEU A 127 -10.37 -0.59 5.97
N GLY A 128 -10.30 -1.26 4.83
CA GLY A 128 -11.43 -1.98 4.26
C GLY A 128 -11.03 -2.50 2.88
N PRO A 129 -11.93 -2.51 1.90
CA PRO A 129 -11.56 -2.71 0.50
C PRO A 129 -10.41 -1.78 0.08
N HIS A 130 -9.25 -2.36 -0.20
CA HIS A 130 -8.05 -1.63 -0.62
C HIS A 130 -7.83 -1.71 -2.12
N ASP A 131 -7.95 -2.89 -2.74
CA ASP A 131 -7.69 -3.04 -4.16
C ASP A 131 -8.51 -4.18 -4.79
N ILE A 132 -8.60 -4.20 -6.12
CA ILE A 132 -9.44 -5.13 -6.89
C ILE A 132 -8.61 -5.82 -7.98
N ALA A 133 -8.58 -7.16 -7.97
CA ALA A 133 -8.05 -7.96 -9.07
C ALA A 133 -9.17 -8.70 -9.82
N LEU A 134 -9.23 -8.49 -11.14
CA LEU A 134 -10.17 -9.20 -12.01
C LEU A 134 -9.56 -10.53 -12.46
N THR A 135 -9.98 -11.63 -11.82
CA THR A 135 -9.59 -12.99 -12.22
C THR A 135 -10.64 -13.64 -13.11
N LYS A 136 -10.31 -14.74 -13.80
CA LYS A 136 -11.27 -15.52 -14.58
C LYS A 136 -12.45 -16.06 -13.74
N ALA A 137 -12.22 -16.31 -12.46
CA ALA A 137 -13.23 -16.81 -11.53
C ALA A 137 -14.00 -15.67 -10.81
N GLY A 138 -13.79 -14.41 -11.22
CA GLY A 138 -14.44 -13.24 -10.64
C GLY A 138 -13.49 -12.31 -9.86
N PRO A 139 -14.01 -11.19 -9.35
CA PRO A 139 -13.21 -10.20 -8.63
C PRO A 139 -12.69 -10.75 -7.31
N LEU A 140 -11.42 -10.47 -7.04
CA LEU A 140 -10.80 -10.58 -5.74
C LEU A 140 -10.59 -9.18 -5.16
N VAL A 141 -10.74 -9.04 -3.85
CA VAL A 141 -10.58 -7.76 -3.15
C VAL A 141 -9.75 -7.96 -1.90
N SER A 142 -8.74 -7.11 -1.69
CA SER A 142 -7.98 -7.06 -0.43
C SER A 142 -8.75 -6.25 0.62
N ILE A 143 -8.80 -6.77 1.85
CA ILE A 143 -9.41 -6.11 3.00
C ILE A 143 -8.33 -5.88 4.06
N GLY A 144 -8.06 -4.62 4.40
CA GLY A 144 -7.02 -4.25 5.38
C GLY A 144 -7.33 -4.67 6.82
N LEU A 145 -6.28 -4.76 7.64
CA LEU A 145 -6.35 -4.98 9.10
C LEU A 145 -5.48 -3.97 9.85
N GLY A 146 -4.20 -3.83 9.48
CA GLY A 146 -3.31 -2.77 9.98
C GLY A 146 -2.87 -2.94 11.43
N THR A 147 -2.77 -4.19 11.90
CA THR A 147 -2.31 -4.52 13.24
C THR A 147 -2.00 -6.02 13.35
N ASP A 148 -1.54 -6.44 14.53
CA ASP A 148 -1.32 -7.84 14.89
C ASP A 148 -2.54 -8.71 14.57
N PRO A 149 -2.37 -9.76 13.73
CA PRO A 149 -3.43 -10.70 13.37
C PRO A 149 -4.23 -11.29 14.52
N GLN A 150 -3.62 -11.47 15.70
CA GLN A 150 -4.31 -12.00 16.88
C GLN A 150 -5.41 -11.06 17.38
N ARG A 151 -5.25 -9.74 17.19
CA ARG A 151 -6.26 -8.75 17.60
C ARG A 151 -7.55 -8.88 16.82
N ARG A 152 -7.51 -9.40 15.59
CA ARG A 152 -8.70 -9.62 14.75
C ARG A 152 -9.81 -10.41 15.47
N ALA A 153 -9.45 -11.34 16.36
CA ALA A 153 -10.42 -12.11 17.14
C ALA A 153 -11.38 -11.23 17.97
N GLN A 154 -10.95 -10.04 18.39
CA GLN A 154 -11.76 -9.09 19.16
C GLN A 154 -12.93 -8.50 18.33
N LEU A 155 -12.84 -8.57 17.00
CA LEU A 155 -13.93 -8.15 16.11
C LEU A 155 -15.08 -9.16 16.02
N GLY A 156 -14.89 -10.37 16.57
CA GLY A 156 -15.84 -11.46 16.49
C GLY A 156 -16.15 -11.88 15.05
N VAL A 157 -17.29 -12.54 14.87
CA VAL A 157 -17.72 -13.07 13.55
C VAL A 157 -17.88 -11.98 12.49
N ALA A 158 -18.23 -10.76 12.89
CA ALA A 158 -18.42 -9.63 11.97
C ALA A 158 -17.10 -9.18 11.32
N GLY A 159 -15.96 -9.35 12.01
CA GLY A 159 -14.63 -9.04 11.49
C GLY A 159 -13.93 -10.20 10.80
N ALA A 160 -14.60 -11.34 10.57
CA ALA A 160 -13.95 -12.54 10.07
C ALA A 160 -13.18 -12.31 8.76
N LEU A 161 -13.70 -11.46 7.86
CA LEU A 161 -13.08 -11.15 6.56
C LEU A 161 -12.02 -10.03 6.61
N VAL A 162 -11.78 -9.39 7.76
CA VAL A 162 -10.75 -8.37 7.93
C VAL A 162 -9.37 -9.00 7.80
N GLY A 163 -8.42 -8.32 7.12
CA GLY A 163 -7.08 -8.87 6.90
C GLY A 163 -7.02 -10.02 5.89
N GLN A 164 -8.00 -10.12 4.99
CA GLN A 164 -8.07 -11.19 3.99
C GLN A 164 -8.08 -10.64 2.56
N THR A 165 -7.75 -11.50 1.61
CA THR A 165 -8.27 -11.35 0.24
C THR A 165 -9.58 -12.13 0.14
N VAL A 166 -10.64 -11.48 -0.31
CA VAL A 166 -11.98 -12.05 -0.45
C VAL A 166 -12.36 -12.20 -1.92
N ARG A 167 -13.18 -13.21 -2.22
CA ARG A 167 -13.84 -13.36 -3.51
C ARG A 167 -15.24 -12.75 -3.45
N VAL A 168 -15.54 -11.94 -4.45
CA VAL A 168 -16.81 -11.24 -4.54
C VAL A 168 -17.68 -11.90 -5.62
N GLY A 169 -18.89 -12.29 -5.23
CA GLY A 169 -19.90 -12.89 -6.11
C GLY A 169 -21.28 -12.29 -5.88
N SER A 170 -22.29 -12.86 -6.55
CA SER A 170 -23.68 -12.40 -6.45
C SER A 170 -24.28 -12.51 -5.04
N ALA A 171 -23.79 -13.47 -4.24
CA ALA A 171 -24.22 -13.67 -2.85
C ALA A 171 -23.44 -12.81 -1.83
N GLY A 172 -22.52 -11.96 -2.28
CA GLY A 172 -21.65 -11.14 -1.43
C GLY A 172 -20.18 -11.58 -1.47
N ALA A 173 -19.43 -11.24 -0.42
CA ALA A 173 -18.03 -11.59 -0.29
C ALA A 173 -17.82 -12.85 0.56
N SER A 174 -16.84 -13.65 0.17
CA SER A 174 -16.41 -14.85 0.88
C SER A 174 -14.89 -14.89 0.98
N SER A 175 -14.37 -15.55 2.02
CA SER A 175 -12.92 -15.75 2.18
C SER A 175 -12.33 -16.42 0.92
N PHE A 176 -11.21 -15.90 0.44
CA PHE A 176 -10.42 -16.54 -0.60
C PHE A 176 -9.03 -16.92 -0.08
N ALA A 177 -8.34 -15.99 0.58
CA ALA A 177 -7.07 -16.23 1.24
C ALA A 177 -6.97 -15.39 2.53
N ASP A 178 -6.67 -16.04 3.64
CA ASP A 178 -6.56 -15.39 4.95
C ASP A 178 -5.10 -14.98 5.22
N LEU A 179 -4.76 -13.77 4.80
CA LEU A 179 -3.39 -13.24 4.91
C LEU A 179 -3.02 -12.95 6.36
N ALA A 180 -3.93 -12.36 7.15
CA ALA A 180 -3.67 -12.13 8.57
C ALA A 180 -3.39 -13.44 9.32
N ALA A 181 -4.17 -14.49 9.08
CA ALA A 181 -3.87 -15.79 9.71
C ALA A 181 -2.53 -16.36 9.23
N TRP A 182 -2.20 -16.24 7.94
CA TRP A 182 -0.91 -16.69 7.42
C TRP A 182 0.25 -15.93 8.05
N GLU A 183 0.15 -14.61 8.13
CA GLU A 183 1.15 -13.74 8.73
C GLU A 183 1.38 -14.10 10.21
N GLY A 184 0.31 -14.23 10.99
CA GLY A 184 0.41 -14.62 12.40
C GLY A 184 1.05 -16.00 12.64
N MET A 185 1.01 -16.90 11.66
CA MET A 185 1.64 -18.24 11.75
C MET A 185 3.08 -18.27 11.23
N ASN A 186 3.45 -17.38 10.30
CA ASN A 186 4.72 -17.47 9.57
C ASN A 186 5.67 -16.32 9.88
N ASN A 187 5.16 -15.11 10.11
CA ASN A 187 5.90 -13.88 10.43
C ASN A 187 7.23 -13.77 9.67
N PRO A 188 7.19 -13.73 8.33
CA PRO A 188 8.35 -14.01 7.47
C PRO A 188 9.44 -12.94 7.56
N ASP A 189 9.14 -11.74 8.06
CA ASP A 189 10.07 -10.65 8.34
C ASP A 189 10.47 -10.57 9.82
N GLY A 190 10.03 -11.52 10.66
CA GLY A 190 10.18 -11.49 12.11
C GLY A 190 11.62 -11.51 12.66
N ASP A 191 12.62 -11.73 11.81
CA ASP A 191 14.03 -11.60 12.17
C ASP A 191 14.57 -10.17 12.01
N GLN A 192 13.76 -9.25 11.49
CA GLN A 192 14.14 -7.88 11.21
C GLN A 192 13.86 -6.92 12.39
N PRO A 193 14.66 -5.85 12.54
CA PRO A 193 14.44 -4.87 13.62
C PRO A 193 13.05 -4.24 13.57
N GLY A 194 12.32 -4.34 14.68
CA GLY A 194 10.97 -3.77 14.79
C GLY A 194 9.89 -4.59 14.08
N ALA A 195 10.22 -5.76 13.54
CA ALA A 195 9.24 -6.66 12.95
C ALA A 195 8.61 -7.56 14.02
N GLY A 196 7.29 -7.50 14.10
CA GLY A 196 6.44 -8.48 14.78
C GLY A 196 5.24 -8.76 13.88
N PRO A 197 4.43 -9.79 14.18
CA PRO A 197 3.30 -10.13 13.33
C PRO A 197 2.39 -8.91 13.12
N ASP A 198 2.25 -8.48 11.87
CA ASP A 198 1.36 -7.40 11.45
C ASP A 198 0.87 -7.72 10.04
N SER A 199 -0.43 -7.62 9.79
CA SER A 199 -0.98 -7.84 8.46
C SER A 199 -1.89 -6.69 8.05
N ASN A 200 -1.72 -6.25 6.82
CA ASN A 200 -2.56 -5.28 6.15
C ASN A 200 -2.54 -5.53 4.63
N PRO A 201 -3.34 -6.48 4.12
CA PRO A 201 -3.48 -6.70 2.68
C PRO A 201 -3.84 -5.41 1.95
N TYR A 202 -3.09 -5.06 0.91
CA TYR A 202 -3.21 -3.77 0.24
C TYR A 202 -3.31 -3.90 -1.28
N GLY A 203 -2.21 -3.79 -2.02
CA GLY A 203 -2.19 -3.83 -3.49
C GLY A 203 -2.46 -5.24 -4.01
N LEU A 204 -3.20 -5.36 -5.11
CA LEU A 204 -3.65 -6.65 -5.63
C LEU A 204 -3.68 -6.67 -7.16
N VAL A 205 -2.96 -7.60 -7.79
CA VAL A 205 -2.93 -7.76 -9.25
C VAL A 205 -3.32 -9.19 -9.64
N PRO A 206 -4.17 -9.39 -10.66
CA PRO A 206 -4.48 -10.74 -11.14
C PRO A 206 -3.21 -11.40 -11.71
N TYR A 207 -3.00 -12.67 -11.35
CA TYR A 207 -1.84 -13.42 -11.83
C TYR A 207 -2.21 -14.89 -12.03
N ARG A 208 -2.12 -15.34 -13.29
CA ARG A 208 -2.59 -16.67 -13.72
C ARG A 208 -4.07 -16.87 -13.31
N ASP A 209 -4.37 -17.93 -12.59
CA ASP A 209 -5.73 -18.24 -12.10
C ASP A 209 -5.98 -17.72 -10.65
N GLY A 210 -5.08 -16.91 -10.12
CA GLY A 210 -5.18 -16.30 -8.79
C GLY A 210 -4.73 -14.84 -8.80
N ALA A 211 -3.95 -14.45 -7.80
CA ALA A 211 -3.46 -13.07 -7.67
C ALA A 211 -2.06 -13.01 -7.06
N VAL A 212 -1.42 -11.86 -7.19
CA VAL A 212 -0.32 -11.44 -6.35
C VAL A 212 -0.79 -10.25 -5.52
N VAL A 213 -0.47 -10.27 -4.24
CA VAL A 213 -0.96 -9.33 -3.24
C VAL A 213 0.23 -8.80 -2.44
N THR A 214 0.21 -7.52 -2.13
CA THR A 214 1.12 -6.95 -1.12
C THR A 214 0.45 -7.04 0.24
N ASP A 215 1.19 -7.51 1.23
CA ASP A 215 0.83 -7.31 2.63
C ASP A 215 1.68 -6.15 3.16
N ALA A 216 1.02 -5.00 3.36
CA ALA A 216 1.68 -3.78 3.81
C ALA A 216 2.16 -3.90 5.26
N GLY A 217 1.44 -4.65 6.10
CA GLY A 217 1.80 -4.88 7.50
C GLY A 217 2.97 -5.84 7.61
N GLY A 218 2.93 -6.96 6.87
CA GLY A 218 3.95 -8.01 6.96
C GLY A 218 5.15 -7.79 6.06
N ASN A 219 5.30 -6.58 5.48
CA ASN A 219 6.36 -6.23 4.53
C ASN A 219 6.62 -7.29 3.44
N THR A 220 5.57 -7.90 2.89
CA THR A 220 5.70 -9.04 1.95
C THR A 220 4.99 -8.84 0.62
N LEU A 221 5.50 -9.54 -0.40
CA LEU A 221 4.81 -9.83 -1.65
C LEU A 221 4.41 -11.30 -1.65
N LEU A 222 3.12 -11.59 -1.75
CA LEU A 222 2.58 -12.94 -1.65
C LEU A 222 1.86 -13.34 -2.95
N ARG A 223 2.01 -14.60 -3.34
CA ARG A 223 1.21 -15.21 -4.42
C ARG A 223 0.06 -16.01 -3.82
N LEU A 224 -1.12 -15.75 -4.35
CA LEU A 224 -2.34 -16.51 -4.13
C LEU A 224 -2.61 -17.39 -5.35
N ASP A 225 -2.60 -18.72 -5.19
CA ASP A 225 -3.00 -19.60 -6.27
C ASP A 225 -4.53 -19.64 -6.47
N ARG A 226 -5.01 -20.42 -7.45
CA ARG A 226 -6.45 -20.51 -7.77
C ARG A 226 -7.34 -21.01 -6.64
N ARG A 227 -6.76 -21.62 -5.61
CA ARG A 227 -7.46 -22.13 -4.41
C ARG A 227 -7.22 -21.23 -3.19
N GLY A 228 -6.55 -20.09 -3.37
CA GLY A 228 -6.21 -19.18 -2.28
C GLY A 228 -5.02 -19.62 -1.44
N ARG A 229 -4.23 -20.62 -1.88
CA ARG A 229 -3.01 -20.99 -1.16
C ARG A 229 -1.97 -19.89 -1.28
N ILE A 230 -1.40 -19.51 -0.15
CA ILE A 230 -0.44 -18.41 0.00
C ILE A 230 0.98 -18.95 -0.13
N SER A 231 1.82 -18.25 -0.87
CA SER A 231 3.27 -18.51 -0.97
C SER A 231 4.03 -17.19 -1.06
N PRO A 232 5.10 -16.98 -0.29
CA PRO A 232 5.88 -15.75 -0.38
C PRO A 232 6.63 -15.70 -1.72
N LEU A 233 6.61 -14.53 -2.35
CA LEU A 233 7.44 -14.19 -3.50
C LEU A 233 8.63 -13.31 -3.09
N ALA A 234 8.41 -12.42 -2.11
CA ALA A 234 9.46 -11.59 -1.52
C ALA A 234 9.09 -11.22 -0.08
N VAL A 235 10.12 -11.07 0.75
CA VAL A 235 10.08 -10.37 2.04
C VAL A 235 10.97 -9.16 1.87
N PHE A 236 10.45 -7.97 2.13
CA PHE A 236 11.20 -6.75 1.90
C PHE A 236 12.05 -6.38 3.13
N PRO A 237 13.31 -5.97 2.94
CA PRO A 237 14.19 -5.67 4.06
C PRO A 237 13.91 -4.28 4.64
N THR A 238 14.06 -4.18 5.96
CA THR A 238 14.28 -2.96 6.72
C THR A 238 15.65 -2.40 6.34
N THR A 239 15.70 -1.13 6.01
CA THR A 239 16.93 -0.45 5.57
C THR A 239 17.27 0.71 6.50
N PRO A 240 18.55 0.95 6.83
CA PRO A 240 18.93 2.15 7.57
C PRO A 240 18.72 3.41 6.73
N THR A 241 18.08 4.44 7.31
CA THR A 241 17.88 5.76 6.69
C THR A 241 18.40 6.88 7.60
N PRO A 242 18.84 8.03 7.05
CA PRO A 242 19.27 9.16 7.86
C PRO A 242 18.19 9.60 8.85
N ASN A 243 18.59 9.82 10.10
CA ASN A 243 17.68 10.31 11.13
C ASN A 243 17.38 11.81 10.93
N PRO A 244 16.10 12.20 10.73
CA PRO A 244 15.73 13.62 10.55
C PRO A 244 16.07 14.49 11.76
N ALA A 245 16.14 13.92 12.96
CA ALA A 245 16.51 14.61 14.20
C ALA A 245 18.03 14.66 14.44
N GLY A 246 18.83 14.12 13.51
CA GLY A 246 20.28 13.92 13.68
C GLY A 246 20.62 12.68 14.51
N GLY A 247 21.91 12.29 14.50
CA GLY A 247 22.40 11.09 15.20
C GLY A 247 22.49 9.84 14.30
N PRO A 248 22.53 8.63 14.89
CA PRO A 248 22.63 7.38 14.14
C PRO A 248 21.45 7.18 13.17
N ALA A 249 21.69 6.43 12.08
CA ALA A 249 20.64 6.03 11.17
C ALA A 249 19.54 5.24 11.89
N ILE A 250 18.29 5.43 11.47
CA ILE A 250 17.12 4.73 12.00
C ILE A 250 16.68 3.63 11.03
N PRO A 251 16.10 2.53 11.51
CA PRO A 251 15.49 1.53 10.63
C PRO A 251 14.28 2.14 9.91
N MET A 252 14.13 1.82 8.63
CA MET A 252 12.98 2.16 7.80
C MET A 252 12.44 0.88 7.18
N GLN A 253 11.18 0.58 7.44
CA GLN A 253 10.52 -0.58 6.86
C GLN A 253 10.04 -0.30 5.44
N PHE A 254 10.05 -1.33 4.60
CA PHE A 254 9.48 -1.28 3.26
C PHE A 254 8.01 -1.64 3.35
N VAL A 255 7.10 -0.67 3.27
CA VAL A 255 5.65 -0.91 3.39
C VAL A 255 5.02 -1.05 1.99
N PRO A 256 4.82 -2.27 1.44
CA PRO A 256 4.38 -2.44 0.07
C PRO A 256 2.88 -2.13 -0.09
N THR A 257 2.55 -1.07 -0.82
CA THR A 257 1.16 -0.59 -0.99
C THR A 257 0.63 -0.74 -2.41
N THR A 258 1.47 -1.13 -3.37
CA THR A 258 1.00 -1.39 -4.74
C THR A 258 1.83 -2.48 -5.39
N VAL A 259 1.20 -3.24 -6.29
CA VAL A 259 1.87 -4.19 -7.19
C VAL A 259 1.24 -4.10 -8.57
N THR A 260 2.07 -4.07 -9.60
CA THR A 260 1.62 -4.23 -10.99
C THR A 260 2.54 -5.17 -11.76
N THR A 261 2.03 -5.78 -12.82
CA THR A 261 2.83 -6.60 -13.74
C THR A 261 3.48 -5.73 -14.80
N GLY A 262 4.72 -6.00 -15.16
CA GLY A 262 5.36 -5.42 -16.33
C GLY A 262 5.98 -6.45 -17.27
N PRO A 263 6.86 -6.01 -18.19
CA PRO A 263 7.40 -6.85 -19.25
C PRO A 263 8.04 -8.13 -18.73
N GLY A 264 7.88 -9.23 -19.47
CA GLY A 264 8.44 -10.54 -19.09
C GLY A 264 7.83 -11.17 -17.83
N GLY A 265 6.73 -10.62 -17.29
CA GLY A 265 6.09 -11.14 -16.08
C GLY A 265 6.74 -10.67 -14.78
N ALA A 266 7.56 -9.61 -14.83
CA ALA A 266 8.08 -8.95 -13.64
C ALA A 266 6.96 -8.31 -12.81
N PHE A 267 7.16 -8.24 -11.49
CA PHE A 267 6.32 -7.46 -10.58
C PHE A 267 7.04 -6.17 -10.20
N TYR A 268 6.34 -5.05 -10.36
CA TYR A 268 6.77 -3.74 -9.86
C TYR A 268 5.99 -3.46 -8.59
N VAL A 269 6.70 -3.26 -7.49
CA VAL A 269 6.12 -3.03 -6.16
C VAL A 269 6.49 -1.64 -5.69
N GLY A 270 5.48 -0.83 -5.38
CA GLY A 270 5.67 0.49 -4.79
C GLY A 270 5.47 0.43 -3.28
N GLN A 271 6.13 1.35 -2.57
CA GLN A 271 6.15 1.37 -1.11
C GLN A 271 5.86 2.75 -0.52
N LEU A 272 5.45 2.74 0.74
CA LEU A 272 5.66 3.84 1.68
C LEU A 272 6.84 3.52 2.60
N THR A 273 7.37 4.54 3.25
CA THR A 273 8.40 4.38 4.30
C THR A 273 7.70 4.18 5.65
N GLY A 274 7.94 3.06 6.29
CA GLY A 274 7.46 2.73 7.65
C GLY A 274 8.49 3.01 8.73
#